data_AF-W2CSB5-F1
#
_entry.id   AF-W2CSB5-F1
#
_cell.length_a   1.000
_cell.length_b   1.000
_cell.length_c   1.000
_cell.angle_alpha   90.00
_cell.angle_beta   90.00
_cell.angle_gamma   90.00
#
_symmetry.space_group_name_H-M   'P 1'
#
loop_
_entity.id
_entity.type
_entity.pdbx_description
1 polymer ?
#
loop_
_entity_poly.entity_id
_entity_poly.type
_entity_poly.pdbx_seq_one_letter_code
_entity_poly.pdbx_strand_id
1 'polypeptide(L)' 'MRSTFKILFYINRQKTKVDGKTAIFCRVTIDGRSTAITTGEEL' A
#
# COMPACT_ATOMS: atom_id res chain seq x y z
N MET A 1 -6.85 -14.78 23.13
CA MET A 1 -7.32 -14.31 21.81
C MET A 1 -6.14 -14.25 20.86
N ARG A 2 -6.24 -14.79 19.64
CA ARG A 2 -5.15 -14.76 18.64
C ARG A 2 -5.41 -13.62 17.67
N SER A 3 -4.48 -12.66 17.58
CA SER A 3 -4.53 -11.59 16.59
C SER A 3 -4.15 -12.11 15.20
N THR A 4 -4.65 -11.45 14.16
CA THR A 4 -4.35 -11.73 12.75
C THR A 4 -3.65 -10.54 12.12
N PHE A 5 -2.60 -10.83 11.35
CA PHE A 5 -1.83 -9.85 10.62
C PHE A 5 -1.72 -10.25 9.15
N LYS A 6 -2.01 -9.31 8.24
CA LYS A 6 -1.79 -9.46 6.79
C LYS A 6 -1.18 -8.19 6.22
N ILE A 7 -0.23 -8.37 5.31
CA ILE A 7 0.39 -7.30 4.53
C ILE A 7 0.21 -7.58 3.03
N LEU A 8 -0.17 -6.57 2.26
CA LEU A 8 -0.30 -6.65 0.82
C LEU A 8 0.40 -5.46 0.18
N PHE A 9 1.42 -5.73 -0.63
CA PHE A 9 2.05 -4.75 -1.50
C PHE A 9 1.34 -4.73 -2.85
N TYR A 10 1.10 -3.53 -3.38
CA TYR A 10 0.47 -3.38 -4.70
C TYR A 10 0.92 -2.09 -5.38
N ILE A 11 0.74 -2.05 -6.69
CA ILE A 11 0.95 -0.85 -7.50
C ILE A 11 -0.36 -0.40 -8.11
N ASN A 12 -0.56 0.91 -8.25
CA ASN A 12 -1.64 1.45 -9.05
C ASN A 12 -1.11 1.86 -10.42
N ARG A 13 -1.30 1.00 -11.43
CA ARG A 13 -0.80 1.23 -12.80
C ARG A 13 -1.44 2.45 -13.49
N GLN A 14 -2.56 2.94 -12.98
CA GLN A 14 -3.20 4.16 -13.48
C GLN A 14 -2.52 5.44 -12.97
N LYS A 15 -1.66 5.34 -11.94
CA LYS A 15 -0.97 6.48 -11.31
C LYS A 15 0.54 6.44 -11.53
N THR A 16 0.95 6.16 -12.76
CA THR A 16 2.36 6.15 -13.15
C THR A 16 2.84 7.58 -13.39
N LYS A 17 4.01 7.92 -12.84
CA LYS A 17 4.69 9.22 -13.06
C LYS A 17 5.18 9.30 -14.50
N VAL A 18 5.44 10.53 -14.98
CA VAL A 18 5.90 10.80 -16.35
C VAL A 18 7.25 10.13 -16.66
N ASP A 19 8.08 9.91 -15.64
CA ASP A 19 9.37 9.22 -15.72
C ASP A 19 9.25 7.68 -15.81
N GLY A 20 8.02 7.15 -15.88
CA GLY A 20 7.74 5.72 -15.97
C GLY A 20 7.76 4.99 -14.62
N LYS A 21 8.04 5.68 -13.50
CA LYS A 21 8.00 5.07 -12.16
C LYS A 21 6.60 5.10 -11.58
N THR A 22 6.32 4.17 -10.68
CA THR A 22 5.06 4.08 -9.93
C THR A 22 5.36 3.79 -8.47
N ALA A 23 4.67 4.48 -7.57
CA ALA A 23 4.81 4.23 -6.14
C ALA A 23 4.29 2.82 -5.77
N ILE A 24 5.02 2.15 -4.88
CA ILE A 24 4.54 0.92 -4.26
C ILE A 24 3.69 1.31 -3.05
N PHE A 25 2.44 0.87 -3.07
CA PHE A 25 1.51 1.02 -1.96
C PHE A 25 1.55 -0.22 -1.08
N CYS A 26 1.16 -0.05 0.17
CA CYS A 26 1.02 -1.16 1.11
C CYS A 26 -0.31 -1.02 1.85
N ARG A 27 -1.01 -2.15 2.05
CA ARG A 27 -2.16 -2.23 2.95
C ARG A 27 -1.82 -3.17 4.10
N VAL A 28 -1.87 -2.63 5.32
CA VAL A 28 -1.72 -3.40 6.56
C VAL A 28 -3.08 -3.72 7.11
N THR A 29 -3.32 -4.98 7.47
CA THR A 29 -4.58 -5.42 8.11
C THR A 29 -4.27 -6.08 9.44
N ILE A 30 -4.88 -5.55 10.51
CA ILE A 30 -4.80 -6.09 11.86
C ILE A 30 -6.22 -6.37 12.32
N ASP A 31 -6.51 -7.63 12.65
CA ASP A 31 -7.81 -8.04 13.20
C ASP A 31 -9.01 -7.56 12.36
N GLY A 32 -8.88 -7.68 11.04
CA GLY A 32 -9.91 -7.31 10.07
C GLY A 32 -9.99 -5.81 9.75
N ARG A 33 -9.23 -4.96 10.45
CA ARG A 33 -9.14 -3.52 10.16
C ARG A 33 -7.96 -3.23 9.26
N SER A 34 -8.19 -2.54 8.15
CA SER A 34 -7.16 -2.26 7.14
C SER A 34 -6.86 -0.76 7.02
N THR A 35 -5.58 -0.42 6.89
CA THR A 35 -5.10 0.94 6.58
C THR A 35 -4.16 0.88 5.39
N ALA A 36 -4.35 1.81 4.44
CA ALA A 36 -3.43 1.99 3.32
C ALA A 36 -2.32 2.97 3.70
N ILE A 37 -1.08 2.65 3.33
CA ILE A 37 0.11 3.48 3.50
C ILE A 37 0.85 3.57 2.16
N THR A 38 1.46 4.72 1.90
CA THR A 38 2.38 4.94 0.78
C THR A 38 3.68 5.47 1.34
N THR A 39 4.80 5.16 0.70
CA THR A 39 6.02 5.94 0.90
C THR A 39 5.69 7.36 0.47
N GLY A 40 5.79 8.32 1.39
CA GLY A 40 5.39 9.72 1.19
C GLY A 40 6.29 10.50 0.23
N GLU A 41 6.66 9.92 -0.92
CA GLU A 41 7.06 10.75 -2.05
C GLU A 41 5.86 11.60 -2.43
N GLU A 42 6.01 12.93 -2.40
CA GLU A 42 5.04 13.84 -2.99
C GLU A 42 4.70 13.34 -4.40
N LEU A 43 3.40 13.13 -4.62
CA LEU A 43 2.84 12.73 -5.91
C LEU A 43 2.91 13.89 -6.89
#